data_AF-A0A963NP54-F1
#
_entry.id   AF-A0A963NP54-F1
#
_cell.length_a   1.000
_cell.length_b   1.000
_cell.length_c   1.000
_cell.angle_alpha   90.00
_cell.angle_beta   90.00
_cell.angle_gamma   90.00
#
_symmetry.space_group_name_H-M   'P 1'
#
loop_
_entity.id
_entity.type
_entity.pdbx_description
1 polymer ?
#
loop_
_entity_poly.entity_id
_entity_poly.type
_entity_poly.pdbx_seq_one_letter_code
_entity_poly.pdbx_strand_id
1 'polypeptide(L)'
;MIDKHKFGFNKISIKISQFDVIIKRLNWIFFVGLLGGSLVWAVGVHAKAIGPQSYAPTAISEGTLFVKPNGSGEICSRTNPCDIETAVDKASGGDVVFLRGGTYTLSKNLVLGMKGSATNPIVFESYPGETAVFDGSQHPKGTQIMIHVNGKFIHIRGIKVKNMPRQGIWIYGSDNLVEGVRVQGSGLNGIQVYSPYGDYPYGTYGSRNIIRNNIVHDNSDAGVSTNGLRNGWNADGIAISSGRDNRVENNLVYGNSDDGIDAWRSVKTYIGYNIVHSNGIANGDGNGIKAGGNETDSGTIIEHNLSYSNRAFGVTYNTGVNLKFFNNTTWNNKYGGYRFDSDTTVKHNIAGDATKKRGSGIEVNNSWQRSGNVTFISTDPSSSNFLVPKSGGGFEDIGAHVNATNTNTNTTNNTATSLPDVVVTELSYANGIFTSRVKNQGNAATPSGVVIAVAYFVNGKYRTWGAVNGPLAAGASATVGTDGSPYAIPDGTHTIKAYVDDVDRFEESNENNNQLSQSITLPGSGGGGGGTTTTSLPDLVVTQVSYANGNFTSTIKNQGGAATSDIFISVEYLVDGKYTTWGGQQGPLAAGESITVGSQGGSYKIPSGNHTITAFVDNLSRIKESNENNNRISKSITIP
;
A
#
# COMPACT_ATOMS: atom_id res chain seq x y z
N MET A 1 -69.80 42.28 13.22
CA MET A 1 -70.07 41.13 14.11
C MET A 1 -70.32 39.93 13.22
N ILE A 2 -69.24 39.21 12.90
CA ILE A 2 -68.87 37.87 13.40
C ILE A 2 -69.75 36.79 12.78
N ASP A 3 -69.10 35.96 11.97
CA ASP A 3 -69.71 34.98 11.09
C ASP A 3 -69.40 33.53 11.53
N LYS A 4 -70.36 32.69 11.14
CA LYS A 4 -70.65 31.25 11.20
C LYS A 4 -69.46 30.28 11.30
N HIS A 5 -69.50 29.33 12.26
CA HIS A 5 -70.14 27.99 12.24
C HIS A 5 -69.40 26.87 11.48
N LYS A 6 -68.95 25.89 12.29
CA LYS A 6 -69.20 24.43 12.23
C LYS A 6 -68.49 23.50 11.22
N PHE A 7 -67.91 22.46 11.84
CA PHE A 7 -67.81 21.02 11.49
C PHE A 7 -66.86 20.51 10.40
N GLY A 8 -66.17 19.42 10.77
CA GLY A 8 -65.92 18.27 9.88
C GLY A 8 -64.48 18.11 9.40
N PHE A 9 -63.72 17.23 10.06
CA PHE A 9 -62.44 16.72 9.55
C PHE A 9 -62.69 15.85 8.31
N ASN A 10 -62.19 16.29 7.15
CA ASN A 10 -61.94 15.45 5.99
C ASN A 10 -60.60 15.82 5.35
N LYS A 11 -59.88 14.79 4.89
CA LYS A 11 -58.59 14.83 4.21
C LYS A 11 -58.52 15.89 3.11
N ILE A 12 -57.45 16.69 3.11
CA ILE A 12 -56.91 17.32 1.90
C ILE A 12 -55.40 17.12 1.83
N SER A 13 -55.01 16.54 0.72
CA SER A 13 -53.68 16.23 0.23
C SER A 13 -52.80 17.48 0.09
N ILE A 14 -51.57 17.42 0.60
CA ILE A 14 -50.51 18.36 0.19
C ILE A 14 -49.60 17.64 -0.80
N LYS A 15 -49.56 18.18 -2.02
CA LYS A 15 -48.63 17.82 -3.08
C LYS A 15 -47.20 18.05 -2.60
N ILE A 16 -46.38 17.01 -2.62
CA ILE A 16 -44.93 17.14 -2.57
C ILE A 16 -44.44 17.12 -4.01
N SER A 17 -44.08 18.29 -4.53
CA SER A 17 -43.28 18.40 -5.74
C SER A 17 -41.90 18.92 -5.38
N GLN A 18 -40.90 18.10 -5.71
CA GLN A 18 -39.49 18.42 -5.92
C GLN A 18 -38.66 18.79 -4.68
N PHE A 19 -37.82 17.86 -4.23
CA PHE A 19 -36.36 18.01 -4.29
C PHE A 19 -35.71 16.63 -4.08
N ASP A 20 -35.04 16.17 -5.13
CA ASP A 20 -34.23 14.94 -5.18
C ASP A 20 -32.83 15.15 -4.57
N VAL A 21 -32.22 14.00 -4.26
CA VAL A 21 -30.79 13.70 -4.02
C VAL A 21 -30.30 13.76 -2.56
N ILE A 22 -30.34 12.60 -1.89
CA ILE A 22 -29.20 11.86 -1.28
C ILE A 22 -29.77 10.56 -0.67
N ILE A 23 -29.62 9.43 -1.36
CA ILE A 23 -29.75 8.09 -0.79
C ILE A 23 -28.49 7.31 -1.15
N LYS A 24 -27.61 7.09 -0.16
CA LYS A 24 -26.72 5.92 -0.02
C LYS A 24 -25.89 6.09 1.26
N ARG A 25 -26.38 5.51 2.36
CA ARG A 25 -25.64 4.83 3.45
C ARG A 25 -26.62 4.62 4.61
N LEU A 26 -26.45 3.50 5.31
CA LEU A 26 -27.31 2.90 6.34
C LEU A 26 -28.44 2.02 5.82
N ASN A 27 -28.12 0.73 5.65
CA ASN A 27 -29.09 -0.35 5.75
C ASN A 27 -28.40 -1.55 6.39
N TRP A 28 -28.38 -1.62 7.73
CA TRP A 28 -28.27 -2.88 8.48
C TRP A 28 -29.05 -2.70 9.79
N ILE A 29 -30.36 -2.97 9.74
CA ILE A 29 -31.17 -3.28 10.93
C ILE A 29 -31.24 -4.81 10.96
N PHE A 30 -30.71 -5.43 12.01
CA PHE A 30 -30.88 -6.86 12.27
C PHE A 30 -32.06 -7.10 13.23
N PHE A 31 -32.81 -8.17 12.93
CA PHE A 31 -33.87 -8.74 13.74
C PHE A 31 -33.31 -9.32 15.04
N VAL A 32 -33.98 -9.05 16.17
CA VAL A 32 -33.71 -9.67 17.47
C VAL A 32 -34.51 -10.96 17.59
N GLY A 33 -33.82 -12.08 17.80
CA GLY A 33 -34.38 -13.33 18.33
C GLY A 33 -33.67 -13.68 19.63
N LEU A 34 -34.40 -13.58 20.75
CA LEU A 34 -33.95 -14.00 22.08
C LEU A 34 -33.61 -15.49 22.09
N LEU A 35 -32.44 -15.85 22.62
CA LEU A 35 -32.25 -16.92 23.61
C LEU A 35 -30.84 -16.77 24.22
N GLY A 36 -30.78 -16.88 25.55
CA GLY A 36 -29.70 -16.38 26.40
C GLY A 36 -28.30 -16.95 26.14
N GLY A 37 -27.33 -16.06 26.20
CA GLY A 37 -25.91 -16.34 26.24
C GLY A 37 -25.16 -15.01 26.13
N SER A 38 -24.40 -14.65 27.16
CA SER A 38 -23.65 -13.40 27.25
C SER A 38 -22.67 -13.27 26.07
N LEU A 39 -23.07 -12.55 25.02
CA LEU A 39 -22.22 -12.28 23.87
C LEU A 39 -21.45 -10.99 24.14
N VAL A 40 -20.20 -11.14 24.60
CA VAL A 40 -19.22 -10.05 24.63
C VAL A 40 -18.77 -9.84 23.20
N TRP A 41 -19.22 -8.76 22.56
CA TRP A 41 -18.72 -8.36 21.24
C TRP A 41 -17.30 -7.83 21.39
N ALA A 42 -16.30 -8.67 21.15
CA ALA A 42 -14.95 -8.20 20.84
C ALA A 42 -14.99 -7.59 19.44
N VAL A 43 -15.11 -6.26 19.37
CA VAL A 43 -14.81 -5.52 18.15
C VAL A 43 -13.30 -5.68 17.93
N GLY A 44 -12.90 -6.57 17.01
CA GLY A 44 -11.50 -6.74 16.64
C GLY A 44 -10.95 -5.47 16.02
N VAL A 45 -10.43 -4.57 16.86
CA VAL A 45 -9.62 -3.44 16.43
C VAL A 45 -8.30 -4.05 15.96
N HIS A 46 -8.13 -4.22 14.65
CA HIS A 46 -6.85 -4.64 14.09
C HIS A 46 -5.81 -3.61 14.52
N ALA A 47 -4.84 -4.07 15.30
CA ALA A 47 -3.82 -3.25 15.88
C ALA A 47 -2.86 -2.75 14.77
N LYS A 48 -2.60 -1.45 14.68
CA LYS A 48 -1.75 -0.86 13.62
C LYS A 48 -0.27 -0.96 14.01
N ALA A 49 0.58 -1.46 13.10
CA ALA A 49 2.03 -1.47 13.28
C ALA A 49 2.61 -0.05 13.31
N ILE A 50 3.72 0.16 14.03
CA ILE A 50 4.41 1.45 14.13
C ILE A 50 5.54 1.52 13.09
N GLY A 51 5.70 2.69 12.46
CA GLY A 51 6.71 2.95 11.45
C GLY A 51 6.30 2.53 10.03
N PRO A 52 7.20 2.67 9.04
CA PRO A 52 6.92 2.40 7.64
C PRO A 52 6.50 0.97 7.37
N GLN A 53 5.35 0.82 6.71
CA GLN A 53 4.86 -0.45 6.20
C GLN A 53 5.19 -0.59 4.72
N SER A 54 5.31 -1.83 4.25
CA SER A 54 5.35 -2.09 2.81
C SER A 54 4.03 -1.67 2.17
N TYR A 55 4.11 -0.99 1.04
CA TYR A 55 2.93 -0.74 0.20
C TYR A 55 2.90 -1.74 -0.95
N ALA A 56 1.69 -2.14 -1.39
CA ALA A 56 1.52 -2.98 -2.56
C ALA A 56 1.72 -2.15 -3.85
N PRO A 57 2.68 -2.50 -4.72
CA PRO A 57 2.88 -1.80 -5.98
C PRO A 57 1.66 -1.93 -6.90
N THR A 58 1.42 -0.89 -7.71
CA THR A 58 0.39 -0.95 -8.75
C THR A 58 0.76 -2.03 -9.79
N ALA A 59 -0.23 -2.80 -10.25
CA ALA A 59 0.02 -3.84 -11.25
C ALA A 59 0.54 -3.22 -12.56
N ILE A 60 1.56 -3.83 -13.18
CA ILE A 60 2.18 -3.30 -14.42
C ILE A 60 1.14 -3.12 -15.54
N SER A 61 0.10 -3.97 -15.57
CA SER A 61 -1.00 -3.92 -16.54
C SER A 61 -1.87 -2.66 -16.42
N GLU A 62 -1.83 -1.95 -15.30
CA GLU A 62 -2.59 -0.70 -15.09
C GLU A 62 -1.83 0.53 -15.60
N GLY A 63 -0.55 0.38 -15.98
CA GLY A 63 0.29 1.47 -16.48
C GLY A 63 -0.23 2.07 -17.78
N THR A 64 -0.54 3.37 -17.76
CA THR A 64 -1.01 4.12 -18.93
C THR A 64 0.08 4.98 -19.57
N LEU A 65 1.03 5.49 -18.78
CA LEU A 65 2.16 6.29 -19.25
C LEU A 65 3.46 5.74 -18.67
N PHE A 66 4.48 5.60 -19.51
CA PHE A 66 5.79 5.10 -19.13
C PHE A 66 6.83 6.17 -19.35
N VAL A 67 7.64 6.40 -18.32
CA VAL A 67 8.60 7.50 -18.25
C VAL A 67 9.97 6.95 -17.93
N LYS A 68 11.02 7.47 -18.57
CA LYS A 68 12.41 7.15 -18.19
C LYS A 68 13.26 8.42 -18.13
N PRO A 69 14.42 8.40 -17.46
CA PRO A 69 15.41 9.47 -17.59
C PRO A 69 15.76 9.74 -19.05
N ASN A 70 15.69 11.01 -19.48
CA ASN A 70 15.95 11.43 -20.86
C ASN A 70 15.13 10.66 -21.91
N GLY A 71 13.90 10.24 -21.56
CA GLY A 71 12.97 9.66 -22.52
C GLY A 71 12.61 10.65 -23.61
N SER A 72 12.25 10.15 -24.79
CA SER A 72 11.97 10.97 -25.97
C SER A 72 10.72 10.52 -26.73
N GLY A 73 9.99 9.53 -26.20
CA GLY A 73 8.76 9.06 -26.82
C GLY A 73 7.63 10.07 -26.69
N GLU A 74 6.97 10.41 -27.78
CA GLU A 74 5.92 11.44 -27.77
C GLU A 74 4.60 10.98 -27.15
N ILE A 75 4.36 9.67 -27.06
CA ILE A 75 3.12 9.08 -26.51
C ILE A 75 3.34 8.33 -25.20
N CYS A 76 4.55 8.39 -24.61
CA CYS A 76 4.90 7.72 -23.36
C CYS A 76 4.59 6.21 -23.34
N SER A 77 4.81 5.49 -24.44
CA SER A 77 4.52 4.05 -24.49
C SER A 77 5.55 3.25 -23.71
N ARG A 78 5.22 2.00 -23.34
CA ARG A 78 6.16 1.11 -22.62
C ARG A 78 7.45 0.84 -23.39
N THR A 79 7.36 0.71 -24.73
CA THR A 79 8.51 0.45 -25.61
C THR A 79 9.30 1.71 -25.95
N ASN A 80 8.64 2.87 -25.95
CA ASN A 80 9.28 4.16 -26.14
C ASN A 80 8.84 5.16 -25.05
N PRO A 81 9.40 5.03 -23.82
CA PRO A 81 9.03 5.90 -22.71
C PRO A 81 9.43 7.37 -22.96
N CYS A 82 8.60 8.28 -22.48
CA CYS A 82 8.83 9.72 -22.57
C CYS A 82 9.66 10.23 -21.38
N ASP A 83 10.04 11.51 -21.41
CA ASP A 83 10.55 12.20 -20.22
C ASP A 83 9.42 12.59 -19.25
N ILE A 84 9.79 12.97 -18.03
CA ILE A 84 8.83 13.25 -16.96
C ILE A 84 7.95 14.47 -17.24
N GLU A 85 8.46 15.50 -17.91
CA GLU A 85 7.68 16.71 -18.19
C GLU A 85 6.60 16.40 -19.23
N THR A 86 6.97 15.66 -20.29
CA THR A 86 6.01 15.17 -21.28
C THR A 86 4.91 14.31 -20.64
N ALA A 87 5.24 13.47 -19.66
CA ALA A 87 4.26 12.66 -18.95
C ALA A 87 3.32 13.51 -18.08
N VAL A 88 3.85 14.50 -17.37
CA VAL A 88 3.07 15.43 -16.55
C VAL A 88 2.08 16.23 -17.39
N ASP A 89 2.49 16.68 -18.58
CA ASP A 89 1.63 17.42 -19.50
C ASP A 89 0.47 16.56 -20.05
N LYS A 90 0.64 15.23 -20.07
CA LYS A 90 -0.36 14.28 -20.60
C LYS A 90 -1.26 13.67 -19.54
N ALA A 91 -0.76 13.44 -18.34
CA ALA A 91 -1.45 12.65 -17.34
C ALA A 91 -2.74 13.32 -16.85
N SER A 92 -3.76 12.49 -16.68
CA SER A 92 -5.15 12.85 -16.40
C SER A 92 -5.74 11.89 -15.36
N GLY A 93 -6.94 12.20 -14.84
CA GLY A 93 -7.58 11.41 -13.80
C GLY A 93 -7.74 9.94 -14.18
N GLY A 94 -7.14 9.03 -13.39
CA GLY A 94 -7.14 7.59 -13.63
C GLY A 94 -5.85 7.05 -14.24
N ASP A 95 -4.94 7.92 -14.68
CA ASP A 95 -3.65 7.47 -15.24
C ASP A 95 -2.71 6.91 -14.18
N VAL A 96 -1.98 5.85 -14.58
CA VAL A 96 -0.86 5.29 -13.85
C VAL A 96 0.41 5.57 -14.65
N VAL A 97 1.19 6.53 -14.15
CA VAL A 97 2.47 6.96 -14.68
C VAL A 97 3.59 6.15 -14.02
N PHE A 98 4.09 5.14 -14.73
CA PHE A 98 5.24 4.37 -14.27
C PHE A 98 6.56 5.04 -14.62
N LEU A 99 7.37 5.27 -13.58
CA LEU A 99 8.69 5.84 -13.64
C LEU A 99 9.73 4.72 -13.65
N ARG A 100 10.41 4.53 -14.77
CA ARG A 100 11.50 3.56 -14.89
C ARG A 100 12.67 3.92 -13.97
N GLY A 101 13.45 2.91 -13.61
CA GLY A 101 14.62 3.04 -12.77
C GLY A 101 15.66 3.99 -13.37
N GLY A 102 16.31 4.75 -12.50
CA GLY A 102 17.37 5.68 -12.88
C GLY A 102 17.17 7.07 -12.29
N THR A 103 18.08 7.98 -12.65
CA THR A 103 18.15 9.32 -12.09
C THR A 103 17.43 10.34 -12.97
N TYR A 104 16.42 10.99 -12.41
CA TYR A 104 15.68 12.10 -12.99
C TYR A 104 16.27 13.42 -12.48
N THR A 105 16.93 14.15 -13.38
CA THR A 105 17.42 15.50 -13.14
C THR A 105 16.32 16.50 -13.48
N LEU A 106 16.01 17.40 -12.56
CA LEU A 106 15.07 18.49 -12.79
C LEU A 106 15.84 19.78 -13.06
N SER A 107 15.53 20.52 -14.13
CA SER A 107 16.10 21.86 -14.39
C SER A 107 15.23 23.01 -13.86
N LYS A 108 14.00 22.69 -13.48
CA LYS A 108 12.95 23.58 -12.93
C LYS A 108 12.10 22.77 -11.95
N ASN A 109 11.14 23.41 -11.28
CA ASN A 109 10.15 22.68 -10.48
C ASN A 109 9.40 21.67 -11.35
N LEU A 110 9.27 20.43 -10.86
CA LEU A 110 8.35 19.45 -11.43
C LEU A 110 6.96 19.76 -10.88
N VAL A 111 6.11 20.42 -11.68
CA VAL A 111 4.81 20.90 -11.22
C VAL A 111 3.71 19.89 -11.56
N LEU A 112 3.24 19.16 -10.55
CA LEU A 112 2.09 18.26 -10.68
C LEU A 112 0.80 19.06 -10.44
N GLY A 113 0.31 19.73 -11.49
CA GLY A 113 -0.85 20.63 -11.43
C GLY A 113 -2.20 19.99 -11.76
N MET A 114 -2.21 18.71 -12.14
CA MET A 114 -3.37 18.04 -12.71
C MET A 114 -4.35 17.59 -11.62
N LYS A 115 -5.60 17.31 -12.00
CA LYS A 115 -6.69 17.02 -11.06
C LYS A 115 -7.26 15.63 -11.32
N GLY A 116 -6.97 14.70 -10.42
CA GLY A 116 -7.68 13.43 -10.34
C GLY A 116 -9.00 13.56 -9.57
N SER A 117 -9.55 12.41 -9.16
CA SER A 117 -10.71 12.32 -8.27
C SER A 117 -10.52 11.17 -7.28
N ALA A 118 -11.35 11.11 -6.25
CA ALA A 118 -11.31 10.02 -5.26
C ALA A 118 -11.46 8.62 -5.89
N THR A 119 -12.18 8.50 -7.01
CA THR A 119 -12.36 7.23 -7.73
C THR A 119 -11.33 7.01 -8.84
N ASN A 120 -10.79 8.09 -9.40
CA ASN A 120 -9.79 8.06 -10.48
C ASN A 120 -8.61 8.98 -10.10
N PRO A 121 -7.76 8.57 -9.14
CA PRO A 121 -6.56 9.33 -8.81
C PRO A 121 -5.54 9.26 -9.96
N ILE A 122 -4.52 10.11 -9.90
CA ILE A 122 -3.39 10.08 -10.83
C ILE A 122 -2.19 9.53 -10.08
N VAL A 123 -1.65 8.41 -10.53
CA VAL A 123 -0.58 7.70 -9.82
C VAL A 123 0.75 7.97 -10.52
N PHE A 124 1.72 8.51 -9.80
CA PHE A 124 3.13 8.57 -10.19
C PHE A 124 3.90 7.59 -9.32
N GLU A 125 4.39 6.51 -9.90
CA GLU A 125 4.96 5.39 -9.14
C GLU A 125 6.20 4.83 -9.82
N SER A 126 7.21 4.45 -9.03
CA SER A 126 8.33 3.65 -9.54
C SER A 126 7.80 2.39 -10.22
N TYR A 127 8.31 2.09 -11.41
CA TYR A 127 7.97 0.85 -12.10
C TYR A 127 8.31 -0.35 -11.19
N PRO A 128 7.42 -1.35 -11.03
CA PRO A 128 7.62 -2.45 -10.09
C PRO A 128 8.97 -3.16 -10.27
N GLY A 129 9.73 -3.29 -9.17
CA GLY A 129 11.08 -3.85 -9.16
C GLY A 129 12.20 -2.87 -9.55
N GLU A 130 11.86 -1.65 -9.95
CA GLU A 130 12.81 -0.58 -10.28
C GLU A 130 12.73 0.56 -9.25
N THR A 131 13.62 1.55 -9.33
CA THR A 131 13.61 2.71 -8.43
C THR A 131 13.88 3.99 -9.22
N ALA A 132 12.87 4.84 -9.35
CA ALA A 132 13.02 6.19 -9.87
C ALA A 132 13.63 7.10 -8.79
N VAL A 133 14.69 7.83 -9.14
CA VAL A 133 15.43 8.71 -8.23
C VAL A 133 15.42 10.13 -8.77
N PHE A 134 14.72 11.04 -8.10
CA PHE A 134 14.82 12.48 -8.36
C PHE A 134 16.00 13.05 -7.59
N ASP A 135 17.00 13.58 -8.30
CA ASP A 135 18.27 14.05 -7.71
C ASP A 135 18.50 15.54 -8.01
N GLY A 136 18.56 16.34 -6.95
CA GLY A 136 18.81 17.77 -7.01
C GLY A 136 20.28 18.19 -6.92
N SER A 137 21.23 17.25 -6.78
CA SER A 137 22.63 17.54 -6.48
C SER A 137 23.35 18.48 -7.46
N GLN A 138 22.86 18.64 -8.69
CA GLN A 138 23.46 19.60 -9.64
C GLN A 138 23.15 21.06 -9.32
N HIS A 139 22.22 21.34 -8.40
CA HIS A 139 21.77 22.69 -8.09
C HIS A 139 22.37 23.18 -6.78
N PRO A 140 22.80 24.46 -6.70
CA PRO A 140 23.16 25.07 -5.44
C PRO A 140 22.01 25.00 -4.44
N LYS A 141 22.31 24.70 -3.17
CA LYS A 141 21.34 24.73 -2.07
C LYS A 141 20.62 26.10 -2.02
N GLY A 142 19.30 26.07 -1.88
CA GLY A 142 18.41 27.24 -1.91
C GLY A 142 17.77 27.55 -3.26
N THR A 143 18.21 26.91 -4.35
CA THR A 143 17.59 27.02 -5.67
C THR A 143 16.13 26.54 -5.63
N GLN A 144 15.22 27.24 -6.34
CA GLN A 144 13.78 26.93 -6.38
C GLN A 144 13.48 25.75 -7.31
N ILE A 145 13.98 24.57 -6.95
CA ILE A 145 13.75 23.30 -7.65
C ILE A 145 13.33 22.25 -6.63
N MET A 146 12.13 21.73 -6.82
CA MET A 146 11.48 20.70 -6.00
C MET A 146 10.39 19.99 -6.81
N ILE A 147 9.84 18.91 -6.26
CA ILE A 147 8.57 18.36 -6.73
C ILE A 147 7.44 19.19 -6.12
N HIS A 148 6.63 19.85 -6.95
CA HIS A 148 5.60 20.78 -6.50
C HIS A 148 4.20 20.27 -6.88
N VAL A 149 3.45 19.80 -5.89
CA VAL A 149 2.12 19.19 -6.04
C VAL A 149 1.05 20.25 -5.83
N ASN A 150 0.60 20.87 -6.93
CA ASN A 150 -0.47 21.87 -6.93
C ASN A 150 -1.87 21.24 -7.12
N GLY A 151 -1.90 20.04 -7.70
CA GLY A 151 -3.10 19.33 -8.07
C GLY A 151 -3.85 18.68 -6.91
N LYS A 152 -4.80 17.81 -7.24
CA LYS A 152 -5.61 17.06 -6.26
C LYS A 152 -5.73 15.60 -6.68
N PHE A 153 -5.83 14.70 -5.71
CA PHE A 153 -5.89 13.25 -5.94
C PHE A 153 -4.70 12.73 -6.75
N ILE A 154 -3.51 13.28 -6.49
CA ILE A 154 -2.24 12.81 -7.02
C ILE A 154 -1.62 11.87 -5.97
N HIS A 155 -1.24 10.68 -6.40
CA HIS A 155 -0.54 9.69 -5.59
C HIS A 155 0.92 9.63 -6.04
N ILE A 156 1.86 9.99 -5.17
CA ILE A 156 3.30 9.83 -5.39
C ILE A 156 3.77 8.63 -4.57
N ARG A 157 4.24 7.58 -5.25
CA ARG A 157 4.51 6.28 -4.62
C ARG A 157 5.87 5.72 -4.97
N GLY A 158 6.60 5.19 -3.98
CA GLY A 158 7.78 4.36 -4.23
C GLY A 158 9.00 5.04 -4.85
N ILE A 159 8.99 6.37 -4.98
CA ILE A 159 10.13 7.11 -5.54
C ILE A 159 11.18 7.40 -4.47
N LYS A 160 12.40 7.69 -4.91
CA LYS A 160 13.41 8.34 -4.07
C LYS A 160 13.58 9.79 -4.51
N VAL A 161 13.61 10.70 -3.54
CA VAL A 161 13.94 12.12 -3.73
C VAL A 161 15.19 12.38 -2.90
N LYS A 162 16.28 12.83 -3.52
CA LYS A 162 17.50 13.12 -2.79
C LYS A 162 18.12 14.45 -3.20
N ASN A 163 18.75 15.11 -2.24
CA ASN A 163 19.59 16.29 -2.44
C ASN A 163 18.86 17.43 -3.18
N MET A 164 17.54 17.56 -3.01
CA MET A 164 16.81 18.69 -3.58
C MET A 164 17.36 19.99 -2.97
N PRO A 165 17.62 21.04 -3.77
CA PRO A 165 18.21 22.27 -3.25
C PRO A 165 17.28 23.00 -2.27
N ARG A 166 15.98 22.71 -2.31
CA ARG A 166 14.96 23.25 -1.40
C ARG A 166 14.18 22.09 -0.76
N GLN A 167 12.86 22.19 -0.66
CA GLN A 167 12.01 21.09 -0.21
C GLN A 167 12.18 19.88 -1.13
N GLY A 168 12.06 18.67 -0.58
CA GLY A 168 12.01 17.46 -1.41
C GLY A 168 10.70 17.41 -2.20
N ILE A 169 9.58 17.39 -1.47
CA ILE A 169 8.23 17.42 -2.02
C ILE A 169 7.45 18.54 -1.34
N TRP A 170 6.97 19.51 -2.11
CA TRP A 170 6.10 20.57 -1.66
C TRP A 170 4.68 20.31 -2.15
N ILE A 171 3.72 20.23 -1.23
CA ILE A 171 2.30 20.00 -1.50
C ILE A 171 1.52 21.28 -1.20
N TYR A 172 1.07 21.97 -2.26
CA TYR A 172 0.11 23.07 -2.16
C TYR A 172 -1.33 22.54 -2.23
N GLY A 173 -1.55 21.49 -3.03
CA GLY A 173 -2.84 20.87 -3.28
C GLY A 173 -3.49 20.17 -2.09
N SER A 174 -4.68 19.63 -2.32
CA SER A 174 -5.47 18.88 -1.32
C SER A 174 -5.77 17.48 -1.82
N ASP A 175 -6.09 16.57 -0.91
CA ASP A 175 -6.52 15.20 -1.22
C ASP A 175 -5.45 14.37 -1.95
N ASN A 176 -4.17 14.62 -1.70
CA ASN A 176 -3.05 13.89 -2.30
C ASN A 176 -2.48 12.80 -1.36
N LEU A 177 -1.77 11.83 -1.94
CA LEU A 177 -1.09 10.75 -1.22
C LEU A 177 0.41 10.77 -1.53
N VAL A 178 1.23 10.73 -0.47
CA VAL A 178 2.66 10.43 -0.57
C VAL A 178 2.93 9.15 0.24
N GLU A 179 3.24 8.06 -0.46
CA GLU A 179 3.32 6.72 0.14
C GLU A 179 4.60 5.97 -0.27
N GLY A 180 5.30 5.41 0.72
CA GLY A 180 6.46 4.54 0.43
C GLY A 180 7.62 5.29 -0.22
N VAL A 181 7.67 6.61 -0.08
CA VAL A 181 8.71 7.47 -0.65
C VAL A 181 9.88 7.57 0.32
N ARG A 182 11.09 7.65 -0.23
CA ARG A 182 12.28 8.06 0.53
C ARG A 182 12.68 9.48 0.15
N VAL A 183 12.70 10.39 1.11
CA VAL A 183 13.22 11.76 0.92
C VAL A 183 14.45 11.95 1.78
N GLN A 184 15.57 12.36 1.17
CA GLN A 184 16.81 12.54 1.89
C GLN A 184 17.67 13.73 1.45
N GLY A 185 18.38 14.37 2.36
CA GLY A 185 19.40 15.35 2.00
C GLY A 185 18.85 16.65 1.38
N SER A 186 17.54 16.91 1.48
CA SER A 186 16.95 18.12 0.92
C SER A 186 17.48 19.36 1.66
N GLY A 187 17.61 20.47 0.95
CA GLY A 187 18.15 21.73 1.47
C GLY A 187 17.18 22.52 2.36
N LEU A 188 15.95 22.03 2.51
CA LEU A 188 14.89 22.53 3.39
C LEU A 188 14.05 21.32 3.81
N ASN A 189 12.76 21.48 4.11
CA ASN A 189 11.90 20.38 4.56
C ASN A 189 11.91 19.17 3.61
N GLY A 190 11.92 17.96 4.14
CA GLY A 190 11.79 16.76 3.31
C GLY A 190 10.47 16.75 2.54
N ILE A 191 9.36 16.69 3.28
CA ILE A 191 8.01 16.81 2.73
C ILE A 191 7.33 18.00 3.42
N GLN A 192 6.78 18.92 2.64
CA GLN A 192 6.07 20.08 3.19
C GLN A 192 4.68 20.22 2.57
N VAL A 193 3.65 20.29 3.39
CA VAL A 193 2.35 20.84 3.01
C VAL A 193 2.37 22.33 3.31
N TYR A 194 2.16 23.18 2.32
CA TYR A 194 2.19 24.63 2.53
C TYR A 194 1.34 25.39 1.52
N SER A 195 0.62 26.39 2.03
CA SER A 195 -0.05 27.44 1.28
C SER A 195 0.27 28.82 1.90
N PRO A 196 0.33 29.90 1.10
CA PRO A 196 0.60 31.25 1.60
C PRO A 196 -0.40 31.74 2.67
N TYR A 197 0.04 32.70 3.48
CA TYR A 197 -0.84 33.46 4.38
C TYR A 197 -1.86 34.25 3.55
N GLY A 198 -3.15 34.11 3.85
CA GLY A 198 -4.23 34.86 3.18
C GLY A 198 -5.23 34.03 2.38
N ASP A 199 -4.97 32.73 2.17
CA ASP A 199 -5.92 31.79 1.54
C ASP A 199 -7.07 31.42 2.51
N TYR A 200 -7.90 32.41 2.87
CA TYR A 200 -9.04 32.25 3.77
C TYR A 200 -10.28 31.72 3.01
N PRO A 201 -11.04 30.74 3.56
CA PRO A 201 -10.87 30.13 4.88
C PRO A 201 -9.62 29.24 4.97
N TYR A 202 -8.93 29.29 6.12
CA TYR A 202 -7.84 28.38 6.45
C TYR A 202 -8.30 26.93 6.23
N GLY A 203 -7.54 26.18 5.43
CA GLY A 203 -7.90 24.82 5.02
C GLY A 203 -8.51 24.67 3.62
N THR A 204 -8.56 25.73 2.80
CA THR A 204 -9.00 25.61 1.40
C THR A 204 -8.01 24.79 0.55
N TYR A 205 -6.72 25.00 0.79
CA TYR A 205 -5.60 24.29 0.15
C TYR A 205 -4.77 23.55 1.21
N GLY A 206 -3.90 22.65 0.77
CA GLY A 206 -3.06 21.86 1.67
C GLY A 206 -3.84 20.94 2.59
N SER A 207 -5.07 20.53 2.26
CA SER A 207 -5.95 19.79 3.18
C SER A 207 -6.14 18.34 2.78
N ARG A 208 -6.41 17.47 3.77
CA ARG A 208 -6.72 16.05 3.57
C ARG A 208 -5.65 15.29 2.79
N ASN A 209 -4.39 15.74 2.87
CA ASN A 209 -3.28 15.00 2.30
C ASN A 209 -2.87 13.88 3.26
N ILE A 210 -2.45 12.75 2.70
CA ILE A 210 -1.97 11.59 3.44
C ILE A 210 -0.49 11.41 3.13
N ILE A 211 0.34 11.48 4.16
CA ILE A 211 1.78 11.27 4.09
C ILE A 211 2.07 10.04 4.94
N ARG A 212 2.26 8.88 4.30
CA ARG A 212 2.41 7.62 5.02
C ARG A 212 3.48 6.68 4.52
N ASN A 213 3.97 5.80 5.39
CA ASN A 213 4.94 4.77 5.02
C ASN A 213 6.24 5.32 4.42
N ASN A 214 6.60 6.58 4.70
CA ASN A 214 7.76 7.23 4.11
C ASN A 214 8.99 7.12 5.02
N ILE A 215 10.17 7.21 4.42
CA ILE A 215 11.43 7.40 5.13
C ILE A 215 11.97 8.79 4.80
N VAL A 216 12.03 9.69 5.78
CA VAL A 216 12.34 11.11 5.57
C VAL A 216 13.47 11.54 6.49
N HIS A 217 14.65 11.82 5.93
CA HIS A 217 15.82 12.01 6.78
C HIS A 217 16.93 12.88 6.21
N ASP A 218 17.84 13.30 7.08
CA ASP A 218 19.04 14.07 6.73
C ASP A 218 18.73 15.35 5.94
N ASN A 219 17.52 15.91 6.08
CA ASN A 219 17.15 17.15 5.44
C ASN A 219 17.72 18.32 6.25
N SER A 220 18.42 19.22 5.59
CA SER A 220 19.12 20.29 6.28
C SER A 220 19.39 21.53 5.45
N ASP A 221 19.03 22.68 6.00
CA ASP A 221 19.42 24.00 5.52
C ASP A 221 20.71 24.53 6.18
N ALA A 222 21.43 23.68 6.94
CA ALA A 222 22.69 24.05 7.57
C ALA A 222 23.75 24.48 6.55
N GLY A 223 24.57 25.44 6.97
CA GLY A 223 25.62 26.06 6.17
C GLY A 223 25.14 27.17 5.24
N VAL A 224 23.84 27.47 5.16
CA VAL A 224 23.28 28.46 4.22
C VAL A 224 22.26 29.37 4.91
N SER A 225 22.48 30.68 4.86
CA SER A 225 21.58 31.71 5.44
C SER A 225 20.98 32.66 4.40
N THR A 226 21.02 32.27 3.12
CA THR A 226 20.50 33.05 1.98
C THR A 226 19.27 32.35 1.38
N ASN A 227 18.56 33.01 0.47
CA ASN A 227 17.46 32.41 -0.30
C ASN A 227 16.33 31.81 0.58
N GLY A 228 16.05 32.40 1.74
CA GLY A 228 15.00 31.93 2.66
C GLY A 228 15.40 30.73 3.54
N LEU A 229 16.66 30.29 3.48
CA LEU A 229 17.23 29.31 4.39
C LEU A 229 17.77 30.03 5.63
N ARG A 230 17.84 29.33 6.75
CA ARG A 230 18.26 29.88 8.04
C ARG A 230 19.25 28.95 8.72
N ASN A 231 20.29 28.50 8.03
CA ASN A 231 21.45 27.82 8.62
C ASN A 231 21.09 26.71 9.64
N GLY A 232 20.17 25.83 9.25
CA GLY A 232 19.77 24.67 10.05
C GLY A 232 18.54 24.90 10.94
N TRP A 233 17.90 26.07 10.85
CA TRP A 233 16.75 26.45 11.66
C TRP A 233 15.39 26.18 10.99
N ASN A 234 15.34 25.65 9.77
CA ASN A 234 14.10 25.59 9.00
C ASN A 234 13.78 24.23 8.36
N ALA A 235 14.72 23.27 8.37
CA ALA A 235 14.56 22.01 7.65
C ALA A 235 14.09 20.89 8.58
N ASP A 236 12.77 20.71 8.58
CA ASP A 236 12.09 19.59 9.21
C ASP A 236 12.13 18.35 8.32
N GLY A 237 11.84 17.20 8.91
CA GLY A 237 11.53 16.02 8.11
C GLY A 237 10.22 16.20 7.35
N ILE A 238 9.11 16.29 8.09
CA ILE A 238 7.76 16.47 7.54
C ILE A 238 7.12 17.70 8.18
N ALA A 239 6.80 18.71 7.37
CA ALA A 239 6.16 19.94 7.83
C ALA A 239 4.73 20.07 7.25
N ILE A 240 3.73 20.24 8.12
CA ILE A 240 2.35 20.56 7.76
C ILE A 240 2.13 22.03 8.09
N SER A 241 2.60 22.88 7.18
CA SER A 241 2.65 24.33 7.34
C SER A 241 1.36 25.08 6.97
N SER A 242 0.30 24.34 6.64
CA SER A 242 -1.06 24.85 6.39
C SER A 242 -2.06 23.70 6.27
N GLY A 243 -3.34 24.06 6.13
CA GLY A 243 -4.39 23.12 5.74
C GLY A 243 -5.10 22.46 6.92
N ARG A 244 -6.07 21.59 6.60
CA ARG A 244 -6.90 20.88 7.57
C ARG A 244 -6.92 19.38 7.32
N ASP A 245 -7.04 18.61 8.39
CA ASP A 245 -7.32 17.16 8.37
C ASP A 245 -6.26 16.37 7.60
N ASN A 246 -5.02 16.86 7.58
CA ASN A 246 -3.87 16.13 7.03
C ASN A 246 -3.50 14.95 7.94
N ARG A 247 -2.95 13.89 7.36
CA ARG A 247 -2.55 12.69 8.08
C ARG A 247 -1.08 12.39 7.83
N VAL A 248 -0.32 12.24 8.91
CA VAL A 248 1.10 11.83 8.91
C VAL A 248 1.19 10.52 9.67
N GLU A 249 1.25 9.40 8.93
CA GLU A 249 1.08 8.06 9.50
C GLU A 249 2.24 7.14 9.16
N ASN A 250 2.69 6.30 10.09
CA ASN A 250 3.60 5.20 9.74
C ASN A 250 4.89 5.66 9.06
N ASN A 251 5.45 6.83 9.39
CA ASN A 251 6.70 7.30 8.79
C ASN A 251 7.89 6.99 9.70
N LEU A 252 9.08 6.94 9.10
CA LEU A 252 10.36 6.97 9.79
C LEU A 252 11.03 8.31 9.49
N VAL A 253 11.22 9.14 10.51
CA VAL A 253 11.67 10.53 10.36
C VAL A 253 12.87 10.82 11.26
N TYR A 254 14.03 11.09 10.69
CA TYR A 254 15.24 11.25 11.49
C TYR A 254 16.33 12.12 10.90
N GLY A 255 17.27 12.59 11.73
CA GLY A 255 18.46 13.28 11.25
C GLY A 255 18.19 14.63 10.57
N ASN A 256 17.01 15.24 10.78
CA ASN A 256 16.70 16.53 10.20
C ASN A 256 17.30 17.66 11.07
N SER A 257 17.67 18.80 10.47
CA SER A 257 18.37 19.84 11.23
C SER A 257 17.51 20.63 12.20
N ASP A 258 16.21 20.75 11.90
CA ASP A 258 15.22 21.38 12.77
C ASP A 258 14.40 20.31 13.52
N ASP A 259 13.12 20.12 13.20
CA ASP A 259 12.29 19.11 13.87
C ASP A 259 12.09 17.84 13.01
N GLY A 260 11.61 16.78 13.65
CA GLY A 260 11.17 15.59 12.93
C GLY A 260 9.89 15.85 12.14
N ILE A 261 8.78 16.01 12.87
CA ILE A 261 7.46 16.31 12.31
C ILE A 261 6.98 17.62 12.91
N ASP A 262 6.65 18.60 12.08
CA ASP A 262 6.09 19.90 12.48
C ASP A 262 4.68 20.10 11.92
N ALA A 263 3.71 20.38 12.78
CA ALA A 263 2.34 20.70 12.42
C ALA A 263 2.00 22.20 12.50
N TRP A 264 3.03 23.06 12.57
CA TRP A 264 2.93 24.51 12.65
C TRP A 264 2.03 25.10 11.55
N ARG A 265 0.91 25.73 11.91
CA ARG A 265 -0.13 26.34 11.06
C ARG A 265 -1.22 25.40 10.51
N SER A 266 -1.29 24.16 10.99
CA SER A 266 -2.31 23.19 10.57
C SER A 266 -3.46 23.00 11.56
N VAL A 267 -4.62 22.60 11.02
CA VAL A 267 -5.83 22.40 11.82
C VAL A 267 -6.25 20.93 11.78
N LYS A 268 -6.48 20.32 12.94
CA LYS A 268 -6.90 18.91 13.08
C LYS A 268 -5.99 17.92 12.34
N THR A 269 -4.69 18.18 12.30
CA THR A 269 -3.72 17.23 11.76
C THR A 269 -3.67 15.99 12.65
N TYR A 270 -3.60 14.82 12.02
CA TYR A 270 -3.41 13.55 12.69
C TYR A 270 -1.98 13.06 12.48
N ILE A 271 -1.27 12.76 13.57
CA ILE A 271 0.12 12.27 13.57
C ILE A 271 0.15 10.95 14.34
N GLY A 272 0.18 9.84 13.60
CA GLY A 272 -0.03 8.52 14.18
C GLY A 272 1.04 7.51 13.81
N TYR A 273 1.43 6.64 14.74
CA TYR A 273 2.22 5.43 14.41
C TYR A 273 3.57 5.73 13.74
N ASN A 274 4.18 6.89 13.97
CA ASN A 274 5.47 7.25 13.39
C ASN A 274 6.63 6.87 14.33
N ILE A 275 7.80 6.67 13.73
CA ILE A 275 9.09 6.59 14.43
C ILE A 275 9.85 7.87 14.13
N VAL A 276 10.15 8.67 15.16
CA VAL A 276 10.73 10.01 15.01
C VAL A 276 11.93 10.20 15.92
N HIS A 277 13.14 10.29 15.36
CA HIS A 277 14.33 10.27 16.20
C HIS A 277 15.52 11.06 15.70
N SER A 278 16.46 11.38 16.59
CA SER A 278 17.74 11.99 16.23
C SER A 278 17.60 13.30 15.42
N ASN A 279 16.53 14.06 15.62
CA ASN A 279 16.34 15.35 14.96
C ASN A 279 16.98 16.49 15.77
N GLY A 280 17.22 17.62 15.11
CA GLY A 280 17.96 18.75 15.65
C GLY A 280 19.47 18.61 15.46
N ILE A 281 19.92 18.07 14.32
CA ILE A 281 21.35 17.83 14.08
C ILE A 281 22.16 19.11 13.82
N ALA A 282 21.51 20.25 13.56
CA ALA A 282 22.18 21.54 13.38
C ALA A 282 21.63 22.61 14.34
N ASN A 283 21.17 23.78 13.87
CA ASN A 283 20.83 24.89 14.77
C ASN A 283 19.35 24.99 15.15
N GLY A 284 18.44 24.22 14.55
CA GLY A 284 17.00 24.33 14.80
C GLY A 284 16.53 23.95 16.20
N ASP A 285 15.23 23.77 16.41
CA ASP A 285 14.67 23.47 17.71
C ASP A 285 14.99 22.04 18.15
N GLY A 286 14.90 21.07 17.24
CA GLY A 286 15.32 19.69 17.51
C GLY A 286 14.30 18.85 18.27
N ASN A 287 13.03 19.13 18.13
CA ASN A 287 11.95 18.32 18.68
C ASN A 287 11.70 17.09 17.80
N GLY A 288 11.19 16.03 18.40
CA GLY A 288 10.65 14.90 17.64
C GLY A 288 9.39 15.34 16.90
N ILE A 289 8.32 15.62 17.64
CA ILE A 289 7.04 16.06 17.09
C ILE A 289 6.63 17.41 17.68
N LYS A 290 6.46 18.41 16.81
CA LYS A 290 5.96 19.75 17.10
C LYS A 290 4.50 19.84 16.67
N ALA A 291 3.59 20.02 17.62
CA ALA A 291 2.16 19.75 17.44
C ALA A 291 1.32 20.94 16.91
N GLY A 292 1.93 22.11 16.72
CA GLY A 292 1.25 23.31 16.22
C GLY A 292 2.09 24.60 16.35
N GLY A 293 1.46 25.75 16.16
CA GLY A 293 1.93 27.12 16.41
C GLY A 293 1.45 28.17 15.37
N ASN A 294 1.78 29.45 15.61
CA ASN A 294 0.85 30.59 15.57
C ASN A 294 -0.25 30.75 14.47
N GLU A 295 -1.42 31.15 14.99
CA GLU A 295 -2.76 31.48 14.40
C GLU A 295 -3.43 30.39 13.54
N THR A 296 -4.58 29.93 14.05
CA THR A 296 -5.50 28.87 13.54
C THR A 296 -5.22 27.43 13.94
N ASP A 297 -4.11 27.15 14.62
CA ASP A 297 -3.72 25.80 15.03
C ASP A 297 -4.52 25.24 16.18
N SER A 298 -5.38 24.28 15.85
CA SER A 298 -6.19 23.62 16.84
C SER A 298 -6.46 22.16 16.51
N GLY A 299 -6.44 21.33 17.55
CA GLY A 299 -6.98 19.99 17.49
C GLY A 299 -6.07 18.94 16.87
N THR A 300 -4.75 19.18 16.80
CA THR A 300 -3.79 18.14 16.39
C THR A 300 -3.89 16.95 17.34
N ILE A 301 -3.94 15.75 16.77
CA ILE A 301 -3.95 14.48 17.49
C ILE A 301 -2.64 13.77 17.21
N ILE A 302 -1.92 13.44 18.28
CA ILE A 302 -0.65 12.72 18.25
C ILE A 302 -0.84 11.40 19.00
N GLU A 303 -0.77 10.28 18.28
CA GLU A 303 -0.97 8.97 18.90
C GLU A 303 -0.05 7.85 18.40
N HIS A 304 0.26 6.90 19.28
CA HIS A 304 1.02 5.70 18.93
C HIS A 304 2.41 5.95 18.32
N ASN A 305 3.02 7.12 18.58
CA ASN A 305 4.35 7.44 18.06
C ASN A 305 5.45 6.98 19.02
N LEU A 306 6.57 6.55 18.43
CA LEU A 306 7.85 6.41 19.11
C LEU A 306 8.70 7.64 18.81
N SER A 307 9.07 8.41 19.84
CA SER A 307 9.91 9.61 19.67
C SER A 307 11.12 9.60 20.59
N TYR A 308 12.33 9.51 20.04
CA TYR A 308 13.53 9.26 20.85
C TYR A 308 14.81 9.94 20.36
N SER A 309 15.75 10.17 21.27
CA SER A 309 17.08 10.72 20.96
C SER A 309 17.06 12.05 20.19
N ASN A 310 15.97 12.82 20.28
CA ASN A 310 15.91 14.16 19.68
C ASN A 310 16.64 15.17 20.59
N ARG A 311 17.18 16.25 19.99
CA ARG A 311 17.95 17.25 20.73
C ARG A 311 17.12 18.06 21.75
N ALA A 312 15.80 18.14 21.57
CA ALA A 312 14.88 18.82 22.47
C ALA A 312 13.83 17.85 23.04
N PHE A 313 12.53 18.15 22.86
CA PHE A 313 11.45 17.33 23.40
C PHE A 313 11.05 16.22 22.44
N GLY A 314 10.60 15.08 22.97
CA GLY A 314 9.99 14.03 22.16
C GLY A 314 8.71 14.50 21.48
N VAL A 315 7.80 15.13 22.25
CA VAL A 315 6.57 15.76 21.76
C VAL A 315 6.37 17.12 22.43
N THR A 316 6.10 18.17 21.65
CA THR A 316 5.86 19.53 22.16
C THR A 316 4.60 20.15 21.57
N TYR A 317 3.81 20.84 22.40
CA TYR A 317 2.62 21.57 21.96
C TYR A 317 2.93 22.77 21.06
N ASN A 318 4.08 23.42 21.26
CA ASN A 318 4.55 24.59 20.52
C ASN A 318 3.48 25.68 20.29
N THR A 319 2.75 26.03 21.36
CA THR A 319 1.63 27.00 21.35
C THR A 319 0.39 26.58 20.55
N GLY A 320 0.28 25.33 20.11
CA GLY A 320 -0.95 24.77 19.56
C GLY A 320 -2.05 24.64 20.63
N VAL A 321 -3.31 24.73 20.21
CA VAL A 321 -4.49 24.80 21.08
C VAL A 321 -5.33 23.51 21.00
N ASN A 322 -5.91 23.08 22.12
CA ASN A 322 -6.83 21.92 22.21
C ASN A 322 -6.23 20.62 21.61
N LEU A 323 -4.97 20.35 21.98
CA LEU A 323 -4.21 19.22 21.44
C LEU A 323 -4.52 17.92 22.18
N LYS A 324 -4.23 16.79 21.53
CA LYS A 324 -4.42 15.46 22.10
C LYS A 324 -3.18 14.60 21.93
N PHE A 325 -2.53 14.24 23.02
CA PHE A 325 -1.38 13.35 23.03
C PHE A 325 -1.79 12.04 23.69
N PHE A 326 -1.98 10.98 22.90
CA PHE A 326 -2.50 9.70 23.39
C PHE A 326 -1.54 8.56 23.08
N ASN A 327 -1.30 7.67 24.05
CA ASN A 327 -0.62 6.41 23.75
C ASN A 327 0.70 6.60 22.99
N ASN A 328 1.52 7.59 23.34
CA ASN A 328 2.85 7.76 22.74
C ASN A 328 3.92 7.21 23.68
N THR A 329 5.09 6.87 23.14
CA THR A 329 6.26 6.53 23.96
C THR A 329 7.44 7.39 23.57
N THR A 330 8.01 8.11 24.54
CA THR A 330 9.24 8.89 24.36
C THR A 330 10.41 8.29 25.14
N TRP A 331 11.61 8.40 24.58
CA TRP A 331 12.83 7.85 25.19
C TRP A 331 14.07 8.70 24.89
N ASN A 332 14.89 8.98 25.90
CA ASN A 332 16.21 9.60 25.72
C ASN A 332 16.23 10.93 24.92
N ASN A 333 15.16 11.72 24.96
CA ASN A 333 15.15 13.07 24.39
C ASN A 333 15.80 14.04 25.38
N LYS A 334 16.67 14.93 24.88
CA LYS A 334 17.59 15.69 25.73
C LYS A 334 16.89 16.72 26.63
N TYR A 335 15.77 17.33 26.20
CA TYR A 335 15.03 18.28 27.06
C TYR A 335 13.89 17.63 27.84
N GLY A 336 13.37 16.51 27.33
CA GLY A 336 12.38 15.66 28.01
C GLY A 336 11.41 14.99 27.05
N GLY A 337 10.53 14.14 27.61
CA GLY A 337 9.53 13.41 26.83
C GLY A 337 8.48 14.34 26.23
N TYR A 338 7.76 15.05 27.10
CA TYR A 338 6.60 15.85 26.70
C TYR A 338 6.67 17.31 27.16
N ARG A 339 6.23 18.23 26.31
CA ARG A 339 5.95 19.64 26.69
C ARG A 339 4.53 20.02 26.24
N PHE A 340 3.71 20.50 27.16
CA PHE A 340 2.31 20.86 26.87
C PHE A 340 1.78 21.94 27.80
N ASP A 341 0.61 22.49 27.47
CA ASP A 341 -0.08 23.53 28.23
C ASP A 341 -1.46 23.06 28.72
N SER A 342 -2.13 23.92 29.48
CA SER A 342 -3.34 23.64 30.27
C SER A 342 -4.53 23.08 29.48
N ASP A 343 -4.61 23.38 28.19
CA ASP A 343 -5.68 22.95 27.29
C ASP A 343 -5.35 21.66 26.51
N THR A 344 -4.15 21.11 26.68
CA THR A 344 -3.72 19.89 26.02
C THR A 344 -4.19 18.68 26.81
N THR A 345 -4.90 17.76 26.15
CA THR A 345 -5.29 16.48 26.73
C THR A 345 -4.19 15.45 26.52
N VAL A 346 -3.67 14.89 27.62
CA VAL A 346 -2.50 13.99 27.59
C VAL A 346 -2.88 12.70 28.31
N LYS A 347 -3.01 11.59 27.59
CA LYS A 347 -3.48 10.31 28.15
C LYS A 347 -2.63 9.12 27.75
N HIS A 348 -2.43 8.21 28.69
CA HIS A 348 -1.81 6.91 28.41
C HIS A 348 -0.44 6.99 27.73
N ASN A 349 0.34 8.05 28.00
CA ASN A 349 1.67 8.18 27.41
C ASN A 349 2.75 7.61 28.33
N ILE A 350 3.82 7.11 27.71
CA ILE A 350 5.04 6.70 28.39
C ILE A 350 6.13 7.73 28.10
N ALA A 351 6.65 8.35 29.16
CA ALA A 351 7.94 9.02 29.12
C ALA A 351 8.99 8.17 29.84
N GLY A 352 9.93 7.62 29.09
CA GLY A 352 11.14 6.99 29.64
C GLY A 352 12.35 7.95 29.68
N ASP A 353 12.15 9.22 29.35
CA ASP A 353 13.15 10.27 29.40
C ASP A 353 13.51 10.70 30.83
N ALA A 354 14.73 11.24 31.01
CA ALA A 354 15.18 11.77 32.31
C ALA A 354 14.24 12.88 32.83
N THR A 355 13.82 13.79 31.94
CA THR A 355 12.72 14.72 32.22
C THR A 355 11.46 14.19 31.57
N LYS A 356 10.51 13.68 32.36
CA LYS A 356 9.28 13.07 31.82
C LYS A 356 8.40 14.08 31.08
N LYS A 357 8.14 15.24 31.72
CA LYS A 357 7.30 16.29 31.15
C LYS A 357 7.68 17.70 31.61
N ARG A 358 7.21 18.71 30.87
CA ARG A 358 7.11 20.12 31.30
C ARG A 358 5.73 20.69 30.98
N GLY A 359 5.19 21.46 31.93
CA GLY A 359 3.85 22.03 31.88
C GLY A 359 2.79 21.17 32.57
N SER A 360 1.56 21.67 32.51
CA SER A 360 0.38 21.09 33.15
C SER A 360 -0.74 21.09 32.13
N GLY A 361 -1.43 19.96 31.97
CA GLY A 361 -2.54 19.80 31.01
C GLY A 361 -3.67 18.97 31.61
N ILE A 362 -4.56 18.46 30.77
CA ILE A 362 -5.61 17.51 31.16
C ILE A 362 -5.00 16.10 31.12
N GLU A 363 -4.37 15.70 32.23
CA GLU A 363 -3.53 14.51 32.31
C GLU A 363 -4.28 13.29 32.86
N VAL A 364 -4.35 12.19 32.11
CA VAL A 364 -5.00 10.94 32.56
C VAL A 364 -4.08 9.73 32.34
N ASN A 365 -3.71 9.07 33.42
CA ASN A 365 -3.08 7.74 33.40
C ASN A 365 -1.80 7.67 32.53
N ASN A 366 -0.92 8.66 32.65
CA ASN A 366 0.40 8.65 32.01
C ASN A 366 1.47 8.03 32.94
N SER A 367 2.64 7.66 32.39
CA SER A 367 3.69 6.99 33.18
C SER A 367 4.21 7.83 34.37
N TRP A 368 4.15 9.16 34.29
CA TRP A 368 4.53 10.06 35.39
C TRP A 368 3.45 10.23 36.47
N GLN A 369 2.26 9.65 36.28
CA GLN A 369 1.19 9.60 37.27
C GLN A 369 1.12 8.24 38.00
N ARG A 370 1.91 7.25 37.56
CA ARG A 370 1.95 5.90 38.13
C ARG A 370 3.13 5.73 39.08
N SER A 371 2.99 4.80 40.01
CA SER A 371 4.08 4.37 40.89
C SER A 371 5.11 3.54 40.12
N GLY A 372 6.39 3.68 40.47
CA GLY A 372 7.48 2.93 39.85
C GLY A 372 8.07 3.60 38.61
N ASN A 373 9.01 2.90 37.97
CA ASN A 373 9.67 3.35 36.76
C ASN A 373 9.35 2.39 35.62
N VAL A 374 9.08 2.94 34.44
CA VAL A 374 8.92 2.14 33.22
C VAL A 374 10.25 1.45 32.93
N THR A 375 10.18 0.15 32.68
CA THR A 375 11.31 -0.62 32.13
C THR A 375 10.88 -1.25 30.82
N PHE A 376 11.79 -1.26 29.85
CA PHE A 376 11.51 -1.78 28.52
C PHE A 376 12.15 -3.15 28.33
N ILE A 377 11.53 -4.00 27.51
CA ILE A 377 12.09 -5.27 27.05
C ILE A 377 13.43 -5.00 26.33
N SER A 378 13.44 -4.00 25.45
CA SER A 378 14.66 -3.50 24.80
C SER A 378 14.66 -1.98 24.65
N THR A 379 15.85 -1.40 24.77
CA THR A 379 16.14 0.01 24.42
C THR A 379 17.07 0.11 23.21
N ASP A 380 17.32 -1.00 22.51
CA ASP A 380 18.01 -1.05 21.22
C ASP A 380 17.01 -0.78 20.08
N PRO A 381 17.16 0.32 19.33
CA PRO A 381 16.26 0.66 18.22
C PRO A 381 16.17 -0.38 17.10
N SER A 382 17.14 -1.30 16.99
CA SER A 382 17.09 -2.41 16.04
C SER A 382 16.20 -3.58 16.49
N SER A 383 15.80 -3.59 17.76
CA SER A 383 14.96 -4.63 18.33
C SER A 383 13.50 -4.46 17.91
N SER A 384 12.87 -5.56 17.52
CA SER A 384 11.42 -5.61 17.32
C SER A 384 10.61 -5.42 18.61
N ASN A 385 11.26 -5.52 19.79
CA ASN A 385 10.68 -5.19 21.10
C ASN A 385 11.12 -3.80 21.59
N PHE A 386 11.59 -2.93 20.70
CA PHE A 386 12.08 -1.60 21.09
C PHE A 386 10.99 -0.78 21.79
N LEU A 387 11.31 -0.31 23.00
CA LEU A 387 10.43 0.47 23.86
C LEU A 387 9.10 -0.19 24.23
N VAL A 388 9.03 -1.52 24.14
CA VAL A 388 7.90 -2.30 24.67
C VAL A 388 8.05 -2.42 26.19
N PRO A 389 7.06 -2.00 27.01
CA PRO A 389 7.13 -2.15 28.46
C PRO A 389 7.24 -3.63 28.87
N LYS A 390 8.05 -3.92 29.89
CA LYS A 390 8.09 -5.27 30.48
C LYS A 390 6.76 -5.59 31.18
N SER A 391 6.30 -6.82 31.02
CA SER A 391 5.12 -7.34 31.71
C SER A 391 5.27 -7.27 33.23
N GLY A 392 4.17 -7.01 33.95
CA GLY A 392 4.12 -6.91 35.41
C GLY A 392 4.69 -5.60 35.97
N GLY A 393 5.16 -4.68 35.10
CA GLY A 393 5.63 -3.36 35.50
C GLY A 393 4.52 -2.36 35.77
N GLY A 394 3.27 -2.65 35.36
CA GLY A 394 2.14 -1.75 35.50
C GLY A 394 2.17 -0.61 34.47
N PHE A 395 2.70 -0.87 33.27
CA PHE A 395 2.82 0.08 32.16
C PHE A 395 2.45 -0.51 30.79
N GLU A 396 2.12 -1.80 30.73
CA GLU A 396 1.79 -2.56 29.52
C GLU A 396 0.50 -2.11 28.82
N ASP A 397 -0.39 -1.42 29.54
CA ASP A 397 -1.66 -0.88 29.05
C ASP A 397 -1.57 0.58 28.59
N ILE A 398 -0.37 1.19 28.59
CA ILE A 398 -0.13 2.56 28.10
C ILE A 398 1.07 2.63 27.14
N GLY A 399 1.21 3.74 26.43
CA GLY A 399 2.28 3.99 25.45
C GLY A 399 1.95 3.57 24.03
N ALA A 400 2.95 3.70 23.15
CA ALA A 400 2.83 3.51 21.70
C ALA A 400 2.32 2.13 21.28
N HIS A 401 2.64 1.15 22.11
CA HIS A 401 2.51 -0.27 21.80
C HIS A 401 1.17 -0.88 22.21
N VAL A 402 0.31 -0.11 22.89
CA VAL A 402 -1.02 -0.58 23.32
C VAL A 402 -1.91 -0.68 22.10
N ASN A 403 -2.56 -1.82 21.89
CA ASN A 403 -3.40 -2.05 20.70
C ASN A 403 -2.68 -1.74 19.37
N ALA A 404 -1.34 -1.72 19.37
CA ALA A 404 -0.50 -1.74 18.20
C ALA A 404 0.10 -3.15 18.14
N THR A 405 0.11 -3.78 16.96
CA THR A 405 0.80 -5.06 16.82
C THR A 405 2.27 -4.76 16.97
N ASN A 406 2.81 -4.95 18.17
CA ASN A 406 4.20 -5.35 18.28
C ASN A 406 4.28 -6.70 17.63
N THR A 407 4.83 -6.77 16.43
CA THR A 407 5.22 -8.01 15.76
C THR A 407 6.39 -8.70 16.47
N ASN A 408 6.51 -8.55 17.78
CA ASN A 408 7.31 -9.35 18.69
C ASN A 408 6.94 -8.93 20.12
N THR A 409 6.08 -9.69 20.78
CA THR A 409 6.08 -9.76 22.24
C THR A 409 6.46 -11.18 22.60
N ASN A 410 7.75 -11.40 22.85
CA ASN A 410 8.20 -12.65 23.44
C ASN A 410 9.11 -12.35 24.62
N THR A 411 8.49 -12.24 25.80
CA THR A 411 9.18 -12.44 27.07
C THR A 411 8.32 -13.32 27.96
N THR A 412 8.47 -14.64 27.82
CA THR A 412 9.10 -15.51 28.84
C THR A 412 8.97 -16.97 28.40
N ASN A 413 10.08 -17.70 28.56
CA ASN A 413 10.30 -19.13 28.33
C ASN A 413 10.81 -19.54 26.94
N ASN A 414 12.04 -20.05 27.01
CA ASN A 414 12.81 -20.68 25.97
C ASN A 414 12.12 -21.97 25.49
N THR A 415 11.17 -21.83 24.56
CA THR A 415 10.75 -22.84 23.58
C THR A 415 10.19 -22.07 22.39
N ALA A 416 10.74 -22.23 21.19
CA ALA A 416 10.14 -21.66 19.98
C ALA A 416 8.66 -22.05 19.94
N THR A 417 7.75 -21.08 20.05
CA THR A 417 6.32 -21.33 19.88
C THR A 417 6.10 -21.68 18.43
N SER A 418 5.96 -22.98 18.15
CA SER A 418 5.50 -23.44 16.85
C SER A 418 4.12 -22.82 16.62
N LEU A 419 3.93 -22.14 15.49
CA LEU A 419 2.62 -21.72 14.99
C LEU A 419 2.21 -22.61 13.80
N PRO A 420 0.90 -22.77 13.54
CA PRO A 420 0.44 -23.28 12.25
C PRO A 420 0.85 -22.32 11.11
N ASP A 421 0.80 -22.77 9.87
CA ASP A 421 0.90 -21.93 8.65
C ASP A 421 0.03 -22.62 7.61
N VAL A 422 -1.19 -22.12 7.41
CA VAL A 422 -2.17 -22.76 6.54
C VAL A 422 -2.20 -22.09 5.18
N VAL A 423 -1.88 -22.88 4.16
CA VAL A 423 -1.86 -22.42 2.77
C VAL A 423 -2.92 -23.14 1.95
N VAL A 424 -3.48 -22.43 0.96
CA VAL A 424 -4.28 -23.06 -0.08
C VAL A 424 -3.33 -23.70 -1.10
N THR A 425 -3.33 -25.03 -1.16
CA THR A 425 -2.48 -25.80 -2.08
C THR A 425 -3.19 -26.16 -3.39
N GLU A 426 -4.51 -26.29 -3.36
CA GLU A 426 -5.33 -26.56 -4.54
C GLU A 426 -6.65 -25.79 -4.43
N LEU A 427 -7.19 -25.42 -5.59
CA LEU A 427 -8.50 -24.79 -5.74
C LEU A 427 -9.16 -25.41 -6.97
N SER A 428 -10.45 -25.68 -6.89
CA SER A 428 -11.26 -26.13 -8.02
C SER A 428 -12.69 -25.60 -7.90
N TYR A 429 -13.40 -25.62 -9.01
CA TYR A 429 -14.79 -25.19 -9.10
C TYR A 429 -15.57 -26.12 -10.04
N ALA A 430 -16.75 -26.56 -9.62
CA ALA A 430 -17.69 -27.30 -10.47
C ALA A 430 -19.12 -27.06 -10.00
N ASN A 431 -20.05 -26.80 -10.95
CA ASN A 431 -21.49 -26.73 -10.69
C ASN A 431 -21.89 -25.81 -9.51
N GLY A 432 -21.24 -24.65 -9.37
CA GLY A 432 -21.52 -23.68 -8.31
C GLY A 432 -20.83 -23.96 -6.97
N ILE A 433 -20.03 -25.02 -6.89
CA ILE A 433 -19.30 -25.45 -5.70
C ILE A 433 -17.81 -25.21 -5.91
N PHE A 434 -17.20 -24.48 -4.98
CA PHE A 434 -15.77 -24.35 -4.84
C PHE A 434 -15.24 -25.43 -3.90
N THR A 435 -14.06 -25.95 -4.20
CA THR A 435 -13.33 -26.88 -3.33
C THR A 435 -11.89 -26.43 -3.24
N SER A 436 -11.33 -26.38 -2.04
CA SER A 436 -9.92 -26.08 -1.79
C SER A 436 -9.26 -27.17 -0.97
N ARG A 437 -7.98 -27.43 -1.25
CA ARG A 437 -7.12 -28.21 -0.37
C ARG A 437 -6.25 -27.26 0.44
N VAL A 438 -6.48 -27.21 1.74
CA VAL A 438 -5.70 -26.41 2.70
C VAL A 438 -4.65 -27.31 3.33
N LYS A 439 -3.41 -26.86 3.43
CA LYS A 439 -2.33 -27.56 4.15
C LYS A 439 -1.81 -26.69 5.26
N ASN A 440 -1.71 -27.24 6.46
CA ASN A 440 -0.90 -26.66 7.51
C ASN A 440 0.57 -27.07 7.27
N GLN A 441 1.40 -26.18 6.76
CA GLN A 441 2.84 -26.40 6.55
C GLN A 441 3.69 -25.86 7.71
N GLY A 442 3.07 -25.25 8.72
CA GLY A 442 3.71 -24.82 9.94
C GLY A 442 4.08 -25.99 10.87
N ASN A 443 4.70 -25.66 11.99
CA ASN A 443 5.23 -26.65 12.94
C ASN A 443 4.27 -26.95 14.10
N ALA A 444 3.08 -26.35 14.13
CA ALA A 444 2.05 -26.56 15.14
C ALA A 444 0.70 -26.90 14.51
N ALA A 445 -0.21 -27.50 15.27
CA ALA A 445 -1.60 -27.65 14.84
C ALA A 445 -2.35 -26.30 14.87
N THR A 446 -3.37 -26.13 14.03
CA THR A 446 -4.30 -24.99 14.19
C THR A 446 -5.06 -25.10 15.52
N PRO A 447 -5.62 -24.01 16.09
CA PRO A 447 -6.28 -24.08 17.38
C PRO A 447 -7.50 -25.01 17.42
N SER A 448 -7.65 -25.74 18.52
CA SER A 448 -8.81 -26.61 18.74
C SER A 448 -10.08 -25.77 18.91
N GLY A 449 -11.17 -26.18 18.25
CA GLY A 449 -12.45 -25.46 18.31
C GLY A 449 -12.52 -24.21 17.43
N VAL A 450 -11.45 -23.88 16.69
CA VAL A 450 -11.46 -22.82 15.67
C VAL A 450 -11.57 -23.47 14.29
N VAL A 451 -12.49 -22.97 13.47
CA VAL A 451 -12.70 -23.50 12.11
C VAL A 451 -11.62 -22.99 11.16
N ILE A 452 -11.22 -23.82 10.21
CA ILE A 452 -10.33 -23.47 9.11
C ILE A 452 -11.24 -23.10 7.95
N ALA A 453 -11.43 -21.80 7.76
CA ALA A 453 -12.36 -21.27 6.78
C ALA A 453 -11.65 -20.71 5.54
N VAL A 454 -12.31 -20.83 4.40
CA VAL A 454 -11.83 -20.36 3.10
C VAL A 454 -12.89 -19.47 2.47
N ALA A 455 -12.51 -18.25 2.08
CA ALA A 455 -13.34 -17.38 1.25
C ALA A 455 -13.06 -17.58 -0.23
N TYR A 456 -14.12 -17.61 -1.04
CA TYR A 456 -14.06 -17.80 -2.48
C TYR A 456 -14.48 -16.53 -3.23
N PHE A 457 -13.66 -16.12 -4.18
CA PHE A 457 -13.84 -14.92 -4.98
C PHE A 457 -13.87 -15.27 -6.47
N VAL A 458 -14.60 -14.47 -7.24
CA VAL A 458 -14.67 -14.54 -8.71
C VAL A 458 -14.45 -13.14 -9.26
N ASN A 459 -13.40 -12.95 -10.06
CA ASN A 459 -12.97 -11.66 -10.59
C ASN A 459 -12.81 -10.59 -9.49
N GLY A 460 -12.14 -10.97 -8.40
CA GLY A 460 -11.86 -10.10 -7.24
C GLY A 460 -13.05 -9.82 -6.33
N LYS A 461 -14.26 -10.31 -6.64
CA LYS A 461 -15.47 -10.12 -5.82
C LYS A 461 -15.75 -11.35 -4.97
N TYR A 462 -15.96 -11.16 -3.67
CA TYR A 462 -16.37 -12.22 -2.74
C TYR A 462 -17.70 -12.84 -3.19
N ARG A 463 -17.79 -14.17 -3.20
CA ARG A 463 -18.99 -14.91 -3.64
C ARG A 463 -19.55 -15.84 -2.58
N THR A 464 -18.70 -16.64 -1.96
CA THR A 464 -19.12 -17.65 -0.98
C THR A 464 -17.95 -18.05 -0.09
N TRP A 465 -18.18 -18.99 0.82
CA TRP A 465 -17.20 -19.48 1.79
C TRP A 465 -17.42 -20.96 2.11
N GLY A 466 -16.44 -21.59 2.73
CA GLY A 466 -16.60 -22.89 3.40
C GLY A 466 -15.65 -23.02 4.58
N ALA A 467 -15.88 -24.01 5.44
CA ALA A 467 -15.10 -24.24 6.63
C ALA A 467 -15.02 -25.72 7.00
N VAL A 468 -13.97 -26.08 7.72
CA VAL A 468 -13.87 -27.37 8.41
C VAL A 468 -13.43 -27.15 9.85
N ASN A 469 -13.82 -28.04 10.77
CA ASN A 469 -13.42 -27.93 12.16
C ASN A 469 -11.90 -28.16 12.30
N GLY A 470 -11.21 -27.24 12.99
CA GLY A 470 -9.88 -27.51 13.52
C GLY A 470 -9.94 -28.46 14.74
N PRO A 471 -8.77 -28.93 15.22
CA PRO A 471 -7.43 -28.54 14.79
C PRO A 471 -6.93 -29.32 13.56
N LEU A 472 -6.20 -28.67 12.66
CA LEU A 472 -5.44 -29.32 11.59
C LEU A 472 -3.97 -29.41 12.00
N ALA A 473 -3.48 -30.64 12.18
CA ALA A 473 -2.12 -30.90 12.62
C ALA A 473 -1.04 -30.36 11.66
N ALA A 474 0.15 -30.09 12.18
CA ALA A 474 1.33 -29.72 11.38
C ALA A 474 1.59 -30.76 10.27
N GLY A 475 1.82 -30.28 9.05
CA GLY A 475 1.99 -31.10 7.85
C GLY A 475 0.71 -31.69 7.26
N ALA A 476 -0.42 -31.66 7.99
CA ALA A 476 -1.68 -32.24 7.54
C ALA A 476 -2.40 -31.34 6.53
N SER A 477 -3.38 -31.90 5.84
CA SER A 477 -4.22 -31.15 4.90
C SER A 477 -5.70 -31.50 5.09
N ALA A 478 -6.55 -30.53 4.80
CA ALA A 478 -8.00 -30.69 4.81
C ALA A 478 -8.61 -30.17 3.51
N THR A 479 -9.73 -30.75 3.11
CA THR A 479 -10.52 -30.28 1.96
C THR A 479 -11.66 -29.42 2.49
N VAL A 480 -11.73 -28.18 2.02
CA VAL A 480 -12.79 -27.22 2.34
C VAL A 480 -13.68 -27.06 1.12
N GLY A 481 -14.98 -27.26 1.31
CA GLY A 481 -16.00 -27.14 0.26
C GLY A 481 -16.69 -25.77 0.26
N THR A 482 -17.94 -25.72 -0.18
CA THR A 482 -18.79 -24.52 -0.12
C THR A 482 -19.90 -24.74 0.90
N ASP A 483 -19.86 -24.04 2.04
CA ASP A 483 -20.90 -24.07 3.08
C ASP A 483 -21.86 -22.88 2.96
N GLY A 484 -21.37 -21.76 2.39
CA GLY A 484 -22.20 -20.65 1.99
C GLY A 484 -23.08 -20.97 0.78
N SER A 485 -23.84 -19.98 0.30
CA SER A 485 -24.67 -20.17 -0.90
C SER A 485 -23.81 -20.58 -2.11
N PRO A 486 -24.20 -21.61 -2.89
CA PRO A 486 -23.56 -21.93 -4.15
C PRO A 486 -23.56 -20.72 -5.08
N TYR A 487 -22.50 -20.55 -5.88
CA TYR A 487 -22.38 -19.43 -6.81
C TYR A 487 -22.10 -19.92 -8.22
N ALA A 488 -23.09 -19.79 -9.10
CA ALA A 488 -22.92 -20.05 -10.53
C ALA A 488 -22.08 -18.94 -11.16
N ILE A 489 -20.83 -19.27 -11.48
CA ILE A 489 -19.97 -18.43 -12.31
C ILE A 489 -20.54 -18.44 -13.74
N PRO A 490 -20.76 -17.27 -14.36
CA PRO A 490 -21.22 -17.19 -15.75
C PRO A 490 -20.26 -17.88 -16.73
N ASP A 491 -20.76 -18.16 -17.93
CA ASP A 491 -19.95 -18.71 -19.01
C ASP A 491 -18.84 -17.71 -19.39
N GLY A 492 -17.64 -18.23 -19.66
CA GLY A 492 -16.46 -17.43 -19.98
C GLY A 492 -15.29 -17.65 -19.04
N THR A 493 -14.23 -16.86 -19.25
CA THR A 493 -13.00 -16.93 -18.47
C THR A 493 -13.12 -16.05 -17.23
N HIS A 494 -12.86 -16.64 -16.06
CA HIS A 494 -12.94 -16.00 -14.77
C HIS A 494 -11.72 -16.32 -13.93
N THR A 495 -11.21 -15.35 -13.18
CA THR A 495 -10.23 -15.60 -12.12
C THR A 495 -10.97 -16.00 -10.87
N ILE A 496 -10.75 -17.22 -10.39
CA ILE A 496 -11.20 -17.65 -9.06
C ILE A 496 -10.05 -17.54 -8.06
N LYS A 497 -10.37 -17.15 -6.83
CA LYS A 497 -9.41 -17.08 -5.73
C LYS A 497 -9.99 -17.73 -4.49
N ALA A 498 -9.17 -18.52 -3.80
CA ALA A 498 -9.41 -18.98 -2.45
C ALA A 498 -8.47 -18.27 -1.48
N TYR A 499 -8.99 -17.89 -0.33
CA TYR A 499 -8.25 -17.26 0.75
C TYR A 499 -8.56 -18.05 2.03
N VAL A 500 -7.61 -18.86 2.50
CA VAL A 500 -7.74 -19.52 3.80
C VAL A 500 -7.43 -18.54 4.92
N ASP A 501 -8.10 -18.73 6.04
CA ASP A 501 -8.10 -17.81 7.17
C ASP A 501 -8.45 -16.36 6.79
N ASP A 502 -9.47 -16.23 5.95
CA ASP A 502 -9.93 -14.99 5.32
C ASP A 502 -10.27 -13.83 6.26
N VAL A 503 -10.47 -14.12 7.55
CA VAL A 503 -10.78 -13.13 8.60
C VAL A 503 -9.84 -13.21 9.80
N ASP A 504 -8.66 -13.84 9.65
CA ASP A 504 -7.60 -13.87 10.67
C ASP A 504 -8.08 -14.49 12.00
N ARG A 505 -8.55 -15.74 11.94
CA ARG A 505 -9.15 -16.47 13.08
C ARG A 505 -8.09 -17.07 14.00
N PHE A 506 -6.87 -17.30 13.51
CA PHE A 506 -5.78 -17.81 14.32
C PHE A 506 -4.42 -17.41 13.75
N GLU A 507 -3.46 -17.10 14.63
CA GLU A 507 -2.13 -16.68 14.21
C GLU A 507 -1.37 -17.80 13.48
N GLU A 508 -0.75 -17.41 12.37
CA GLU A 508 0.11 -18.27 11.57
C GLU A 508 1.58 -17.81 11.60
N SER A 509 2.50 -18.72 11.27
CA SER A 509 3.92 -18.37 11.16
C SER A 509 4.23 -17.53 9.91
N ASN A 510 3.32 -17.51 8.93
CA ASN A 510 3.40 -16.65 7.75
C ASN A 510 1.98 -16.28 7.32
N GLU A 511 1.64 -14.99 7.37
CA GLU A 511 0.31 -14.50 6.99
C GLU A 511 0.20 -14.15 5.49
N ASN A 512 1.30 -14.25 4.75
CA ASN A 512 1.39 -13.71 3.39
C ASN A 512 1.16 -14.75 2.28
N ASN A 513 0.92 -16.01 2.63
CA ASN A 513 0.85 -17.16 1.71
C ASN A 513 -0.51 -17.88 1.70
N ASN A 514 -1.56 -17.24 2.24
CA ASN A 514 -2.85 -17.89 2.48
C ASN A 514 -3.81 -17.81 1.29
N GLN A 515 -3.34 -17.30 0.15
CA GLN A 515 -4.15 -17.06 -1.04
C GLN A 515 -3.65 -17.87 -2.24
N LEU A 516 -4.58 -18.49 -2.96
CA LEU A 516 -4.33 -19.12 -4.26
C LEU A 516 -5.36 -18.62 -5.26
N SER A 517 -4.88 -18.12 -6.41
CA SER A 517 -5.72 -17.69 -7.53
C SER A 517 -5.43 -18.56 -8.76
N GLN A 518 -6.45 -18.84 -9.56
CA GLN A 518 -6.30 -19.47 -10.88
C GLN A 518 -7.38 -18.96 -11.84
N SER A 519 -7.08 -19.06 -13.14
CA SER A 519 -8.08 -18.83 -14.18
C SER A 519 -8.87 -20.10 -14.43
N ILE A 520 -10.19 -20.00 -14.55
CA ILE A 520 -11.06 -21.07 -15.02
C ILE A 520 -11.87 -20.58 -16.22
N THR A 521 -12.25 -21.51 -17.09
CA THR A 521 -13.13 -21.24 -18.23
C THR A 521 -14.30 -22.20 -18.15
N LEU A 522 -15.52 -21.68 -18.08
CA LEU A 522 -16.72 -22.50 -18.04
C LEU A 522 -17.32 -22.66 -19.43
N PRO A 523 -17.79 -23.87 -19.78
CA PRO A 523 -18.32 -24.15 -21.10
C PRO A 523 -19.60 -23.36 -21.30
N GLY A 524 -19.62 -22.56 -22.38
CA GLY A 524 -20.84 -21.92 -22.86
C GLY A 524 -21.96 -22.93 -23.01
N SER A 525 -23.05 -22.75 -22.26
CA SER A 525 -24.23 -23.62 -22.41
C SER A 525 -24.83 -23.44 -23.80
N GLY A 526 -24.67 -24.45 -24.65
CA GLY A 526 -25.44 -24.57 -25.88
C GLY A 526 -26.88 -24.96 -25.56
N GLY A 527 -27.84 -24.09 -25.90
CA GLY A 527 -29.25 -24.48 -26.02
C GLY A 527 -30.30 -23.36 -25.86
N GLY A 528 -30.48 -22.53 -26.89
CA GLY A 528 -31.82 -22.01 -27.24
C GLY A 528 -32.09 -20.50 -27.16
N GLY A 529 -31.82 -19.78 -28.26
CA GLY A 529 -32.67 -18.68 -28.75
C GLY A 529 -32.18 -17.24 -28.55
N GLY A 530 -31.75 -16.60 -29.64
CA GLY A 530 -31.64 -15.13 -29.79
C GLY A 530 -30.21 -14.62 -29.99
N GLY A 531 -29.87 -14.29 -31.23
CA GLY A 531 -28.48 -14.13 -31.68
C GLY A 531 -27.74 -12.85 -31.26
N THR A 532 -26.43 -13.02 -31.03
CA THR A 532 -25.36 -12.06 -31.31
C THR A 532 -24.08 -12.86 -31.55
N THR A 533 -23.49 -12.72 -32.72
CA THR A 533 -22.27 -13.43 -33.17
C THR A 533 -21.06 -13.05 -32.32
N THR A 534 -20.67 -13.87 -31.35
CA THR A 534 -19.36 -13.78 -30.69
C THR A 534 -18.34 -14.57 -31.51
N THR A 535 -17.40 -13.87 -32.14
CA THR A 535 -16.30 -14.46 -32.90
C THR A 535 -15.36 -15.23 -31.96
N SER A 536 -15.28 -16.55 -32.12
CA SER A 536 -14.29 -17.42 -31.45
C SER A 536 -12.86 -17.04 -31.85
N LEU A 537 -11.92 -17.13 -30.90
CA LEU A 537 -10.49 -16.83 -31.11
C LEU A 537 -9.61 -18.10 -30.91
N PRO A 538 -8.43 -18.17 -31.54
CA PRO A 538 -7.41 -19.20 -31.23
C PRO A 538 -6.82 -19.01 -29.82
N ASP A 539 -6.10 -20.01 -29.30
CA ASP A 539 -5.31 -19.95 -28.06
C ASP A 539 -4.13 -20.93 -28.18
N LEU A 540 -2.93 -20.40 -28.41
CA LEU A 540 -1.70 -21.17 -28.65
C LEU A 540 -0.93 -21.39 -27.36
N VAL A 541 -0.72 -22.66 -27.05
CA VAL A 541 0.12 -23.07 -25.93
C VAL A 541 1.30 -23.87 -26.40
N VAL A 542 2.46 -23.68 -25.76
CA VAL A 542 3.58 -24.60 -25.93
C VAL A 542 3.40 -25.76 -24.96
N THR A 543 3.17 -26.95 -25.48
CA THR A 543 2.93 -28.15 -24.67
C THR A 543 4.21 -28.93 -24.36
N GLN A 544 5.24 -28.81 -25.22
CA GLN A 544 6.52 -29.48 -25.05
C GLN A 544 7.66 -28.60 -25.58
N VAL A 545 8.81 -28.67 -24.92
CA VAL A 545 10.08 -28.10 -25.39
C VAL A 545 11.22 -29.09 -25.10
N SER A 546 12.12 -29.26 -26.07
CA SER A 546 13.33 -30.10 -25.96
C SER A 546 14.52 -29.47 -26.68
N TYR A 547 15.72 -29.90 -26.29
CA TYR A 547 16.98 -29.46 -26.88
C TYR A 547 17.88 -30.68 -27.15
N ALA A 548 18.41 -30.79 -28.37
CA ALA A 548 19.37 -31.83 -28.76
C ALA A 548 20.26 -31.35 -29.91
N ASN A 549 21.56 -31.70 -29.86
CA ASN A 549 22.52 -31.43 -30.94
C ASN A 549 22.52 -29.96 -31.44
N GLY A 550 22.40 -28.99 -30.53
CA GLY A 550 22.41 -27.57 -30.90
C GLY A 550 21.07 -27.00 -31.36
N ASN A 551 20.01 -27.81 -31.41
CA ASN A 551 18.70 -27.41 -31.92
C ASN A 551 17.60 -27.56 -30.88
N PHE A 552 16.64 -26.63 -30.93
CA PHE A 552 15.42 -26.70 -30.12
C PHE A 552 14.28 -27.31 -30.91
N THR A 553 13.35 -27.94 -30.21
CA THR A 553 12.09 -28.43 -30.78
C THR A 553 10.95 -28.15 -29.80
N SER A 554 9.83 -27.61 -30.29
CA SER A 554 8.63 -27.36 -29.49
C SER A 554 7.39 -27.88 -30.16
N THR A 555 6.42 -28.33 -29.36
CA THR A 555 5.06 -28.66 -29.82
C THR A 555 4.11 -27.55 -29.38
N ILE A 556 3.48 -26.89 -30.35
CA ILE A 556 2.49 -25.83 -30.17
C ILE A 556 1.11 -26.44 -30.38
N LYS A 557 0.15 -26.16 -29.51
CA LYS A 557 -1.24 -26.54 -29.67
C LYS A 557 -2.13 -25.30 -29.72
N ASN A 558 -3.01 -25.22 -30.70
CA ASN A 558 -4.14 -24.29 -30.62
C ASN A 558 -5.25 -24.97 -29.82
N GLN A 559 -5.43 -24.59 -28.56
CA GLN A 559 -6.52 -25.08 -27.71
C GLN A 559 -7.73 -24.14 -27.70
N GLY A 560 -7.72 -23.07 -28.50
CA GLY A 560 -8.81 -22.11 -28.65
C GLY A 560 -9.93 -22.59 -29.56
N GLY A 561 -10.97 -21.77 -29.68
CA GLY A 561 -12.19 -22.10 -30.42
C GLY A 561 -12.17 -21.76 -31.91
N ALA A 562 -11.14 -21.08 -32.41
CA ALA A 562 -10.97 -20.76 -33.82
C ALA A 562 -9.58 -21.15 -34.32
N ALA A 563 -9.44 -21.31 -35.63
CA ALA A 563 -8.12 -21.41 -36.25
C ALA A 563 -7.35 -20.09 -36.09
N THR A 564 -6.02 -20.15 -36.05
CA THR A 564 -5.23 -18.92 -36.19
C THR A 564 -5.46 -18.29 -37.57
N SER A 565 -5.16 -17.01 -37.72
CA SER A 565 -5.02 -16.42 -39.05
C SER A 565 -3.84 -17.07 -39.81
N ASP A 566 -3.81 -16.89 -41.13
CA ASP A 566 -2.69 -17.28 -42.00
C ASP A 566 -1.50 -16.32 -41.80
N ILE A 567 -0.99 -16.28 -40.59
CA ILE A 567 0.22 -15.55 -40.21
C ILE A 567 1.21 -16.51 -39.57
N PHE A 568 2.48 -16.14 -39.61
CA PHE A 568 3.56 -16.97 -39.09
C PHE A 568 3.45 -17.11 -37.57
N ILE A 569 3.27 -18.34 -37.10
CA ILE A 569 3.22 -18.71 -35.68
C ILE A 569 4.66 -18.82 -35.19
N SER A 570 5.19 -17.75 -34.61
CA SER A 570 6.57 -17.69 -34.13
C SER A 570 6.74 -18.35 -32.77
N VAL A 571 7.90 -18.97 -32.54
CA VAL A 571 8.34 -19.44 -31.23
C VAL A 571 9.72 -18.86 -30.92
N GLU A 572 9.85 -18.21 -29.78
CA GLU A 572 11.12 -17.75 -29.24
C GLU A 572 11.70 -18.78 -28.27
N TYR A 573 13.00 -19.03 -28.39
CA TYR A 573 13.75 -19.92 -27.49
C TYR A 573 14.72 -19.12 -26.62
N LEU A 574 14.71 -19.41 -25.32
CA LEU A 574 15.62 -18.81 -24.34
C LEU A 574 16.36 -19.87 -23.55
N VAL A 575 17.59 -19.55 -23.15
CA VAL A 575 18.40 -20.32 -22.20
C VAL A 575 18.72 -19.40 -21.02
N ASP A 576 18.36 -19.84 -19.80
CA ASP A 576 18.52 -19.07 -18.56
C ASP A 576 17.96 -17.65 -18.64
N GLY A 577 16.80 -17.53 -19.30
CA GLY A 577 16.10 -16.26 -19.49
C GLY A 577 16.68 -15.34 -20.56
N LYS A 578 17.71 -15.77 -21.31
CA LYS A 578 18.30 -14.99 -22.41
C LYS A 578 17.85 -15.50 -23.77
N TYR A 579 17.42 -14.59 -24.64
CA TYR A 579 17.11 -14.89 -26.04
C TYR A 579 18.27 -15.63 -26.71
N THR A 580 17.93 -16.68 -27.45
CA THR A 580 18.91 -17.60 -28.05
C THR A 580 18.69 -17.79 -29.55
N THR A 581 17.51 -18.26 -29.94
CA THR A 581 17.15 -18.51 -31.35
C THR A 581 15.63 -18.47 -31.48
N TRP A 582 15.12 -18.62 -32.70
CA TRP A 582 13.69 -18.63 -32.99
C TRP A 582 13.33 -19.77 -33.94
N GLY A 583 12.05 -20.11 -33.99
CA GLY A 583 11.46 -21.03 -34.96
C GLY A 583 10.00 -20.69 -35.21
N GLY A 584 9.28 -21.58 -35.89
CA GLY A 584 7.86 -21.40 -36.14
C GLY A 584 7.41 -22.04 -37.44
N GLN A 585 6.15 -21.82 -37.80
CA GLN A 585 5.60 -22.25 -39.08
C GLN A 585 4.54 -21.25 -39.53
N GLN A 586 4.33 -21.14 -40.84
CA GLN A 586 3.17 -20.44 -41.38
C GLN A 586 1.88 -21.13 -40.92
N GLY A 587 0.92 -20.34 -40.42
CA GLY A 587 -0.44 -20.81 -40.11
C GLY A 587 -1.26 -21.12 -41.38
N PRO A 588 -2.59 -21.28 -41.26
CA PRO A 588 -3.34 -21.32 -40.00
C PRO A 588 -3.15 -22.65 -39.24
N LEU A 589 -3.23 -22.61 -37.91
CA LEU A 589 -3.33 -23.79 -37.06
C LEU A 589 -4.79 -23.95 -36.59
N ALA A 590 -5.44 -25.06 -36.96
CA ALA A 590 -6.85 -25.26 -36.64
C ALA A 590 -7.10 -25.40 -35.14
N ALA A 591 -8.32 -25.10 -34.69
CA ALA A 591 -8.73 -25.31 -33.30
C ALA A 591 -8.55 -26.78 -32.91
N GLY A 592 -7.87 -27.03 -31.79
CA GLY A 592 -7.51 -28.36 -31.28
C GLY A 592 -6.24 -28.96 -31.90
N GLU A 593 -5.71 -28.40 -32.99
CA GLU A 593 -4.56 -28.95 -33.71
C GLU A 593 -3.24 -28.64 -33.01
N SER A 594 -2.21 -29.44 -33.27
CA SER A 594 -0.86 -29.21 -32.79
C SER A 594 0.17 -29.33 -33.91
N ILE A 595 1.19 -28.49 -33.88
CA ILE A 595 2.36 -28.53 -34.77
C ILE A 595 3.63 -28.67 -33.96
N THR A 596 4.64 -29.30 -34.55
CA THR A 596 5.99 -29.37 -33.96
C THR A 596 6.94 -28.55 -34.82
N VAL A 597 7.63 -27.59 -34.20
CA VAL A 597 8.55 -26.68 -34.87
C VAL A 597 9.94 -26.77 -34.28
N GLY A 598 10.97 -26.72 -35.14
CA GLY A 598 12.37 -26.65 -34.74
C GLY A 598 12.92 -25.22 -34.74
N SER A 599 14.08 -25.01 -34.15
CA SER A 599 14.84 -23.76 -34.30
C SER A 599 15.28 -23.54 -35.76
N GLN A 600 14.96 -22.38 -36.31
CA GLN A 600 15.27 -21.93 -37.67
C GLN A 600 16.28 -20.76 -37.69
N GLY A 601 16.42 -20.03 -36.59
CA GLY A 601 17.34 -18.90 -36.44
C GLY A 601 18.83 -19.25 -36.29
N GLY A 602 19.21 -20.50 -36.55
CA GLY A 602 20.56 -21.02 -36.36
C GLY A 602 20.72 -21.87 -35.10
N SER A 603 21.71 -22.76 -35.10
CA SER A 603 22.03 -23.64 -33.98
C SER A 603 22.64 -22.86 -32.82
N TYR A 604 22.31 -23.22 -31.59
CA TYR A 604 22.91 -22.66 -30.38
C TYR A 604 23.47 -23.76 -29.49
N LYS A 605 24.75 -23.65 -29.13
CA LYS A 605 25.42 -24.61 -28.24
C LYS A 605 25.30 -24.15 -26.79
N ILE A 606 24.50 -24.88 -26.00
CA ILE A 606 24.41 -24.66 -24.56
C ILE A 606 25.69 -25.21 -23.90
N PRO A 607 26.36 -24.47 -23.01
CA PRO A 607 27.52 -24.96 -22.26
C PRO A 607 27.19 -26.19 -21.40
N SER A 608 28.20 -26.93 -20.96
CA SER A 608 28.02 -28.01 -19.97
C SER A 608 27.51 -27.43 -18.65
N GLY A 609 26.51 -28.05 -18.05
CA GLY A 609 25.88 -27.59 -16.81
C GLY A 609 24.37 -27.72 -16.79
N ASN A 610 23.77 -27.25 -15.69
CA ASN A 610 22.32 -27.19 -15.52
C ASN A 610 21.79 -25.87 -16.07
N HIS A 611 20.81 -25.96 -16.97
CA HIS A 611 20.22 -24.81 -17.65
C HIS A 611 18.69 -24.90 -17.65
N THR A 612 18.03 -23.76 -17.76
CA THR A 612 16.59 -23.70 -18.01
C THR A 612 16.34 -23.26 -19.44
N ILE A 613 15.73 -24.13 -20.24
CA ILE A 613 15.25 -23.76 -21.58
C ILE A 613 13.81 -23.30 -21.51
N THR A 614 13.47 -22.30 -22.32
CA THR A 614 12.11 -21.77 -22.44
C THR A 614 11.71 -21.75 -23.91
N ALA A 615 10.47 -22.09 -24.20
CA ALA A 615 9.81 -21.80 -25.49
C ALA A 615 8.59 -20.89 -25.26
N PHE A 616 8.44 -19.87 -26.10
CA PHE A 616 7.35 -18.90 -26.04
C PHE A 616 6.73 -18.74 -27.44
N VAL A 617 5.51 -19.25 -27.63
CA VAL A 617 4.75 -19.09 -28.88
C VAL A 617 4.08 -17.72 -28.95
N ASP A 618 3.94 -17.19 -30.15
CA ASP A 618 3.42 -15.84 -30.43
C ASP A 618 4.06 -14.75 -29.55
N ASN A 619 5.38 -14.85 -29.37
CA ASN A 619 6.18 -13.93 -28.57
C ASN A 619 6.09 -12.45 -29.01
N LEU A 620 5.54 -12.20 -30.20
CA LEU A 620 5.35 -10.87 -30.78
C LEU A 620 3.88 -10.41 -30.75
N SER A 621 2.98 -11.18 -30.12
CA SER A 621 1.54 -10.93 -29.99
C SER A 621 0.87 -10.59 -31.32
N ARG A 622 1.17 -11.38 -32.36
CA ARG A 622 0.66 -11.18 -33.72
C ARG A 622 -0.68 -11.88 -33.93
N ILE A 623 -0.95 -12.93 -33.16
CA ILE A 623 -2.19 -13.70 -33.20
C ILE A 623 -3.00 -13.26 -32.00
N LYS A 624 -4.21 -12.73 -32.22
CA LYS A 624 -5.10 -12.36 -31.11
C LYS A 624 -5.72 -13.64 -30.54
N GLU A 625 -5.48 -13.88 -29.26
CA GLU A 625 -5.86 -15.14 -28.61
C GLU A 625 -6.96 -14.97 -27.58
N SER A 626 -7.66 -16.06 -27.26
CA SER A 626 -8.59 -16.08 -26.13
C SER A 626 -7.87 -16.10 -24.78
N ASN A 627 -6.59 -16.47 -24.75
CA ASN A 627 -5.72 -16.39 -23.58
C ASN A 627 -4.30 -16.04 -24.04
N GLU A 628 -3.78 -14.91 -23.57
CA GLU A 628 -2.45 -14.40 -23.94
C GLU A 628 -1.38 -14.76 -22.88
N ASN A 629 -1.77 -15.48 -21.81
CA ASN A 629 -0.94 -15.68 -20.61
C ASN A 629 -0.39 -17.11 -20.47
N ASN A 630 -0.66 -18.00 -21.42
CA ASN A 630 -0.34 -19.44 -21.39
C ASN A 630 0.58 -19.88 -22.53
N ASN A 631 1.20 -18.92 -23.22
CA ASN A 631 1.97 -19.18 -24.43
C ASN A 631 3.41 -19.66 -24.16
N ARG A 632 3.79 -19.87 -22.89
CA ARG A 632 5.17 -20.10 -22.48
C ARG A 632 5.31 -21.34 -21.60
N ILE A 633 6.34 -22.14 -21.89
CA ILE A 633 6.78 -23.25 -21.03
C ILE A 633 8.29 -23.19 -20.78
N SER A 634 8.71 -23.60 -19.58
CA SER A 634 10.11 -23.73 -19.18
C SER A 634 10.44 -25.16 -18.76
N LYS A 635 11.65 -25.62 -19.04
CA LYS A 635 12.15 -26.96 -18.67
C LYS A 635 13.61 -26.88 -18.24
N SER A 636 13.94 -27.49 -17.11
CA SER A 636 15.34 -27.67 -16.70
C SER A 636 15.97 -28.84 -17.46
N ILE A 637 17.20 -28.64 -17.93
CA ILE A 637 18.02 -29.64 -18.63
C ILE A 637 19.44 -29.64 -18.08
N THR A 638 20.14 -30.75 -18.24
CA THR A 638 21.57 -30.87 -17.93
C THR A 638 22.31 -31.22 -19.21
N ILE A 639 23.30 -30.40 -19.57
CA ILE A 639 24.22 -30.68 -20.68
C ILE A 639 25.49 -31.33 -20.10
N PRO A 640 25.85 -32.53 -20.56
CA PRO A 640 27.01 -33.26 -20.06
C PRO A 640 28.34 -32.57 -20.39
#